data_AF-A0A959F9E1-F1
#
_entry.id   AF-A0A959F9E1-F1
#
_cell.length_a   1.000
_cell.length_b   1.000
_cell.length_c   1.000
_cell.angle_alpha   90.00
_cell.angle_beta   90.00
_cell.angle_gamma   90.00
#
_symmetry.space_group_name_H-M   'P 1'
#
loop_
_entity.id
_entity.type
_entity.pdbx_description
1 polymer ?
#
loop_
_entity_poly.entity_id
_entity_poly.type
_entity_poly.pdbx_seq_one_letter_code
_entity_poly.pdbx_strand_id
1 'polypeptide(L)'
;MGKYRLGEFEEIVLLTVAILYDNAYGISIKEDIQERLDRKVSVGALQSALRRMEKKGFLRSRKGETNDVRGGRPKLLFTLTA
;
A
#
# COMPACT_ATOMS: atom_id res chain seq x y z
N MET A 1 -18.04 0.05 -15.25
CA MET A 1 -16.63 -0.03 -14.78
C MET A 1 -15.97 1.29 -15.13
N GLY A 2 -15.67 2.16 -14.16
CA GLY A 2 -15.08 3.47 -14.45
C GLY A 2 -13.71 3.29 -15.10
N LYS A 3 -13.46 3.94 -16.25
CA LYS A 3 -12.12 4.04 -16.85
C LYS A 3 -11.24 4.91 -15.95
N TYR A 4 -10.77 4.36 -14.83
CA TYR A 4 -9.76 5.04 -14.02
C TYR A 4 -8.44 4.99 -14.78
N ARG A 5 -7.91 6.15 -15.17
CA ARG A 5 -6.51 6.25 -15.58
C ARG A 5 -5.66 6.19 -14.31
N LEU A 6 -4.81 5.17 -14.22
CA LEU A 6 -3.78 5.07 -13.20
C LEU A 6 -2.57 5.87 -13.67
N GLY A 7 -1.94 6.57 -12.74
CA GLY A 7 -0.59 7.10 -12.99
C GLY A 7 0.44 6.05 -12.64
N GLU A 8 1.65 6.18 -13.18
CA GLU A 8 2.80 5.28 -12.95
C GLU A 8 3.00 4.95 -11.46
N PHE A 9 2.95 5.95 -10.58
CA PHE A 9 3.12 5.71 -9.14
C PHE A 9 1.97 4.88 -8.53
N GLU A 10 0.75 5.04 -9.01
CA GLU A 10 -0.38 4.23 -8.55
C GLU A 10 -0.24 2.78 -9.02
N GLU A 11 0.24 2.57 -10.25
CA GLU A 11 0.54 1.24 -10.80
C GLU A 11 1.65 0.53 -10.01
N ILE A 12 2.75 1.23 -9.72
CA ILE A 12 3.84 0.71 -8.88
C ILE A 12 3.31 0.31 -7.49
N VAL A 13 2.48 1.15 -6.87
CA VAL A 13 1.90 0.83 -5.55
C VAL A 13 1.02 -0.42 -5.62
N LEU A 14 0.18 -0.57 -6.65
CA LEU A 14 -0.66 -1.76 -6.80
C LEU A 14 0.16 -3.01 -7.05
N LEU A 15 1.20 -2.94 -7.88
CA LEU A 15 2.11 -4.04 -8.16
C LEU A 15 2.88 -4.46 -6.90
N THR A 16 3.41 -3.52 -6.13
CA THR A 16 4.10 -3.83 -4.87
C THR A 16 3.14 -4.45 -3.85
N VAL A 17 1.90 -3.96 -3.74
CA VAL A 17 0.89 -4.61 -2.88
C VAL A 17 0.59 -6.04 -3.34
N ALA A 18 0.53 -6.28 -4.65
CA ALA A 18 0.36 -7.63 -5.20
C ALA A 18 1.54 -8.55 -4.83
N ILE A 19 2.77 -8.06 -4.92
CA ILE A 19 3.99 -8.79 -4.58
C ILE A 19 4.04 -9.14 -3.08
N LEU A 20 3.70 -8.19 -2.22
CA LEU A 20 3.76 -8.37 -0.76
C LEU A 20 2.55 -9.15 -0.20
N TYR A 21 1.48 -9.28 -0.98
CA TYR A 21 0.25 -9.99 -0.63
C TYR A 21 -0.25 -9.61 0.77
N ASP A 22 -0.32 -10.56 1.69
CA ASP A 22 -0.83 -10.37 3.05
C ASP A 22 0.08 -9.54 3.97
N ASN A 23 1.30 -9.23 3.53
CA ASN A 23 2.28 -8.46 4.27
C ASN A 23 2.38 -6.99 3.81
N ALA A 24 1.49 -6.53 2.91
CA ALA A 24 1.58 -5.18 2.35
C ALA A 24 1.18 -4.09 3.37
N TYR A 25 2.12 -3.79 4.26
CA TYR A 25 2.09 -2.67 5.20
C TYR A 25 2.77 -1.46 4.58
N GLY A 26 2.31 -0.25 4.89
CA GLY A 26 2.85 0.99 4.31
C GLY A 26 4.36 1.17 4.44
N ILE A 27 5.01 0.63 5.48
CA ILE A 27 6.48 0.65 5.57
C ILE A 27 7.10 -0.38 4.61
N SER A 28 6.61 -1.62 4.62
CA SER A 28 7.12 -2.69 3.74
C SER A 28 6.92 -2.37 2.26
N ILE A 29 5.80 -1.73 1.89
CA ILE A 29 5.56 -1.25 0.52
C ILE A 29 6.57 -0.17 0.14
N LYS A 30 6.86 0.77 1.04
CA LYS A 30 7.84 1.82 0.80
C LYS A 30 9.24 1.24 0.60
N GLU A 31 9.65 0.33 1.49
CA GLU A 31 10.96 -0.35 1.44
C GLU A 31 11.12 -1.14 0.14
N ASP A 32 10.14 -1.96 -0.24
CA ASP A 32 10.18 -2.75 -1.48
C ASP A 32 10.29 -1.86 -2.74
N ILE A 33 9.56 -0.75 -2.80
CA ILE A 33 9.70 0.22 -3.90
C ILE A 33 11.09 0.86 -3.91
N GLN A 34 11.63 1.23 -2.75
CA GLN A 34 12.95 1.85 -2.65
C GLN A 34 14.05 0.88 -3.08
N GLU A 35 13.97 -0.37 -2.67
CA GLU A 35 14.99 -1.39 -2.96
C GLU A 35 14.95 -1.83 -4.43
N ARG A 36 13.77 -2.05 -5.00
CA ARG A 36 13.64 -2.57 -6.38
C ARG A 36 13.84 -1.51 -7.45
N LEU A 37 13.45 -0.26 -7.17
CA LEU A 37 13.43 0.81 -8.17
C LEU A 37 14.44 1.93 -7.91
N ASP A 38 15.28 1.80 -6.87
CA ASP A 38 16.20 2.86 -6.40
C ASP A 38 15.50 4.23 -6.26
N ARG A 39 14.23 4.20 -5.85
CA ARG A 39 13.33 5.37 -5.88
C ARG A 39 12.92 5.76 -4.47
N LYS A 40 13.29 6.96 -4.03
CA LYS A 40 12.80 7.53 -2.76
C LYS A 40 11.30 7.80 -2.82
N VAL A 41 10.56 7.25 -1.85
CA VAL A 41 9.11 7.44 -1.71
C VAL A 41 8.79 8.16 -0.41
N SER A 42 8.01 9.23 -0.51
CA SER A 42 7.45 9.92 0.65
C SER A 42 6.35 9.07 1.30
N VAL A 43 6.38 8.95 2.63
CA VAL A 43 5.32 8.27 3.40
C VAL A 43 3.96 8.90 3.15
N GLY A 44 3.89 10.23 3.07
CA GLY A 44 2.64 10.94 2.79
C GLY A 44 2.08 10.63 1.41
N ALA A 45 2.95 10.62 0.38
CA ALA A 45 2.56 10.30 -0.99
C ALA A 45 2.04 8.86 -1.10
N LEU A 46 2.73 7.90 -0.46
CA LEU A 46 2.32 6.50 -0.42
C LEU A 46 0.96 6.34 0.28
N GLN A 47 0.78 6.97 1.45
CA GLN A 47 -0.50 6.93 2.18
C GLN A 47 -1.65 7.52 1.34
N SER A 48 -1.40 8.62 0.63
CA SER A 48 -2.40 9.20 -0.28
C SER A 48 -2.73 8.24 -1.44
N ALA A 49 -1.74 7.59 -2.04
CA ALA A 49 -1.95 6.64 -3.12
C ALA A 49 -2.76 5.41 -2.65
N LEU A 50 -2.38 4.79 -1.53
CA LEU A 50 -3.09 3.65 -0.94
C LEU A 50 -4.56 3.97 -0.68
N ARG A 51 -4.85 5.12 -0.04
CA ARG A 51 -6.22 5.57 0.21
C ARG A 51 -7.00 5.85 -1.06
N ARG A 52 -6.36 6.42 -2.09
CA ARG A 52 -7.01 6.63 -3.39
C ARG A 52 -7.33 5.30 -4.07
N MET A 53 -6.42 4.33 -4.03
CA MET A 53 -6.63 3.01 -4.64
C MET A 53 -7.72 2.22 -3.92
N GLU A 54 -7.77 2.31 -2.59
CA GLU A 54 -8.88 1.77 -1.79
C GLU A 54 -10.21 2.44 -2.15
N LYS A 55 -10.24 3.78 -2.25
CA LYS A 55 -11.45 4.52 -2.67
C LYS A 55 -11.91 4.17 -4.09
N LYS A 56 -10.97 3.89 -5.00
CA LYS A 56 -11.27 3.41 -6.37
C LYS A 56 -11.68 1.93 -6.40
N GLY A 57 -11.57 1.21 -5.27
CA GLY A 57 -11.95 -0.19 -5.14
C GLY A 57 -10.89 -1.18 -5.61
N PHE A 58 -9.64 -0.75 -5.86
CA PHE A 58 -8.53 -1.64 -6.24
C PHE A 58 -7.86 -2.30 -5.04
N LEU A 59 -7.95 -1.67 -3.86
CA LEU A 59 -7.38 -2.17 -2.62
C LEU A 59 -8.46 -2.32 -1.55
N ARG A 60 -8.21 -3.21 -0.60
CA ARG A 60 -8.92 -3.30 0.66
C ARG A 60 -7.92 -3.25 1.80
N SER A 61 -8.20 -2.44 2.82
CA SER A 61 -7.43 -2.46 4.05
C SER A 61 -8.01 -3.38 5.12
N ARG A 62 -7.13 -3.93 5.96
CA ARG A 62 -7.49 -4.64 7.18
C ARG A 62 -6.53 -4.27 8.31
N LYS A 63 -7.03 -4.35 9.54
CA LYS A 63 -6.18 -4.27 10.73
C LYS A 63 -5.46 -5.60 10.89
N GLY A 64 -4.14 -5.57 10.85
CA GLY A 64 -3.28 -6.69 11.24
C GLY A 64 -3.13 -6.74 12.76
N GLU A 65 -2.20 -7.57 13.21
CA GLU A 65 -1.94 -7.79 14.62
C GLU A 65 -1.58 -6.49 15.36
N THR A 66 -2.11 -6.40 16.58
CA THR A 66 -1.76 -5.37 17.54
C THR A 66 -0.39 -5.71 18.12
N ASN A 67 0.54 -4.78 18.05
CA ASN A 67 1.87 -4.96 18.64
C ASN A 67 2.09 -3.88 19.69
N ASP A 68 2.39 -4.29 20.93
CA ASP A 68 2.62 -3.40 22.07
C ASP A 68 3.74 -2.39 21.81
N VAL A 69 4.72 -2.74 20.96
CA VAL A 69 5.81 -1.85 20.53
C VAL A 69 5.30 -0.60 19.79
N ARG A 70 4.08 -0.64 19.20
CA ARG A 70 3.46 0.52 18.53
C ARG A 70 2.39 1.20 19.38
N GLY A 71 2.48 1.08 20.71
CA GLY A 71 1.50 1.64 21.64
C GLY A 71 0.09 1.08 21.38
N GLY A 72 0.02 -0.21 21.02
CA GLY A 72 -1.24 -0.89 20.74
C GLY A 72 -1.92 -0.50 19.42
N ARG A 73 -1.27 0.26 18.53
CA ARG A 73 -1.86 0.59 17.21
C ARG A 73 -1.66 -0.56 16.22
N PRO A 74 -2.72 -1.18 15.68
CA PRO A 74 -2.59 -2.26 14.72
C PRO A 74 -1.91 -1.81 13.44
N LYS A 75 -1.23 -2.72 12.75
CA LYS A 75 -0.75 -2.48 11.38
C LYS A 75 -1.96 -2.35 10.46
N LEU A 76 -1.94 -1.39 9.54
CA LEU A 76 -2.93 -1.33 8.46
C LEU A 76 -2.32 -2.01 7.23
N LEU A 77 -2.82 -3.19 6.92
CA LEU A 77 -2.39 -4.02 5.80
C LEU A 77 -3.35 -3.81 4.62
N PHE A 78 -2.83 -3.89 3.40
CA PHE A 78 -3.58 -3.71 2.17
C PHE A 78 -3.51 -4.98 1.31
N THR A 79 -4.59 -5.32 0.63
CA THR A 79 -4.60 -6.38 -0.39
C THR A 79 -5.37 -5.92 -1.62
N LEU A 80 -5.09 -6.52 -2.77
CA LEU A 80 -5.93 -6.37 -3.96
C LEU A 80 -7.35 -6.90 -3.68
N THR A 81 -8.35 -6.35 -4.36
CA THR A 81 -9.77 -6.70 -4.19
C THR A 81 -10.29 -7.74 -5.16
N ALA A 82 -9.69 -7.87 -6.36
CA ALA A 82 -9.99 -8.87 -7.38
C ALA A 82 -8.83 -8.98 -8.36
#